data_AF-A0A4U0S3C3-F1
#
_entry.id   AF-A0A4U0S3C3-F1
#
_cell.length_a   1.000
_cell.length_b   1.000
_cell.length_c   1.000
_cell.angle_alpha   90.00
_cell.angle_beta   90.00
_cell.angle_gamma   90.00
#
_symmetry.space_group_name_H-M   'P 1'
#
loop_
_entity.id
_entity.type
_entity.pdbx_description
1 polymer ?
#
loop_
_entity_poly.entity_id
_entity_poly.type
_entity_poly.pdbx_seq_one_letter_code
_entity_poly.pdbx_strand_id
1 'polypeptide(L)'
;MLSFKRFDLSGFELSKETLELIRKQQELHDRHRSYRAENADCARQYVTDSRGGRTGAYYVPALRRADEELRELEAQAIAESKPLPDREEFMVQARARVAEYERLEPALAHAVKQAEDRVTEAIKHELPALASQGFAQSEKAKKEYIAAVAKAETARAKMQDSVSRFLWAVSGGELTRPKWRGFSGQLGDEINAWQTTPDGKLTYQSAWDLGLVDQYQGNRAECDGFIAPPEEDAA
;
A
#
# COMPACT_ATOMS: atom_id res chain seq x y z
N MET A 1 -0.88 -12.22 1.74
CA MET A 1 0.49 -11.67 1.89
C MET A 1 1.16 -12.47 2.99
N LEU A 2 2.32 -13.09 2.71
CA LEU A 2 2.99 -13.97 3.66
C LEU A 2 3.94 -13.11 4.51
N SER A 3 3.44 -12.61 5.64
CA SER A 3 4.19 -11.65 6.46
C SER A 3 4.50 -12.22 7.84
N PHE A 4 5.74 -12.12 8.29
CA PHE A 4 6.16 -12.46 9.65
C PHE A 4 6.75 -11.24 10.34
N LYS A 5 6.17 -10.81 11.47
CA LYS A 5 6.62 -9.63 12.22
C LYS A 5 6.84 -8.37 11.35
N ARG A 6 5.93 -8.13 10.39
CA ARG A 6 5.98 -7.02 9.40
C ARG A 6 7.05 -7.15 8.30
N PHE A 7 7.76 -8.27 8.22
CA PHE A 7 8.61 -8.60 7.07
C PHE A 7 7.79 -9.36 6.04
N ASP A 8 7.88 -8.93 4.78
CA ASP A 8 7.33 -9.68 3.66
C ASP A 8 8.26 -10.84 3.31
N LEU A 9 7.73 -12.06 3.40
CA LEU A 9 8.44 -13.29 3.08
C LEU A 9 8.07 -13.82 1.68
N SER A 10 7.26 -13.07 0.91
CA SER A 10 6.79 -13.51 -0.42
C SER A 10 7.90 -13.76 -1.44
N GLY A 11 9.05 -13.11 -1.26
CA GLY A 11 10.24 -13.28 -2.12
C GLY A 11 11.10 -14.51 -1.76
N PHE A 12 10.78 -15.25 -0.70
CA PHE A 12 11.59 -16.37 -0.25
C PHE A 12 10.94 -17.73 -0.53
N GLU A 13 11.78 -18.71 -0.84
CA GLU A 13 11.40 -20.12 -0.92
C GLU A 13 11.48 -20.73 0.48
N LEU A 14 10.33 -20.78 1.16
CA LEU A 14 10.15 -21.44 2.46
C LEU A 14 9.88 -22.94 2.28
N SER A 15 10.20 -23.74 3.29
CA SER A 15 9.83 -25.16 3.28
C SER A 15 8.31 -25.36 3.30
N LYS A 16 7.85 -26.49 2.76
CA LYS A 16 6.42 -26.86 2.80
C LYS A 16 5.89 -26.92 4.24
N GLU A 17 6.71 -27.38 5.18
CA GLU A 17 6.36 -27.48 6.59
C GLU A 17 6.12 -26.10 7.21
N THR A 18 7.02 -25.14 6.98
CA THR A 18 6.85 -23.77 7.47
C THR A 18 5.64 -23.07 6.84
N LEU A 19 5.38 -23.30 5.55
CA LEU A 19 4.19 -22.79 4.87
C LEU A 19 2.88 -23.35 5.48
N GLU A 20 2.85 -24.65 5.79
CA GLU A 20 1.71 -25.27 6.47
C GLU A 20 1.49 -24.71 7.88
N LEU A 21 2.57 -24.47 8.63
CA LEU A 21 2.50 -23.86 9.96
C LEU A 21 1.95 -22.43 9.89
N ILE A 22 2.42 -21.62 8.94
CA ILE A 22 1.92 -20.26 8.72
C ILE A 22 0.43 -20.27 8.35
N ARG A 23 0.02 -21.20 7.48
CA ARG A 23 -1.39 -21.34 7.12
C ARG A 23 -2.25 -21.72 8.33
N LYS A 24 -1.84 -22.71 9.11
CA LYS A 24 -2.56 -23.11 10.34
C LYS A 24 -2.64 -21.97 11.36
N GLN A 25 -1.57 -21.20 11.50
CA GLN A 25 -1.55 -20.01 12.35
C GLN A 25 -2.58 -18.98 11.88
N GLN A 26 -2.64 -18.69 10.57
CA GLN A 26 -3.61 -17.75 10.00
C GLN A 26 -5.05 -18.23 10.20
N GLU A 27 -5.32 -19.51 9.93
CA GLU A 27 -6.63 -20.13 10.18
C GLU A 27 -7.06 -20.02 11.65
N LEU A 28 -6.12 -20.20 12.60
CA LEU A 28 -6.38 -20.02 14.03
C LEU A 28 -6.63 -18.56 14.41
N HIS A 29 -5.88 -17.61 13.86
CA HIS A 29 -6.12 -16.18 14.08
C HIS A 29 -7.50 -15.77 13.58
N ASP A 30 -7.86 -16.20 12.37
CA ASP A 30 -9.16 -15.89 11.76
C ASP A 30 -10.28 -16.51 12.57
N ARG A 31 -10.15 -17.78 12.99
CA ARG A 31 -11.11 -18.44 13.87
C ARG A 31 -11.26 -17.71 15.21
N HIS A 32 -10.16 -17.31 15.84
CA HIS A 32 -10.19 -16.57 17.10
C HIS A 32 -10.84 -15.20 16.94
N ARG A 33 -10.52 -14.48 15.85
CA ARG A 33 -11.12 -13.19 15.53
C ARG A 33 -12.63 -13.32 15.30
N SER A 34 -13.06 -14.28 14.48
CA SER A 34 -14.49 -14.54 14.22
C SER A 34 -15.22 -14.89 15.51
N TYR A 35 -14.66 -15.79 16.33
CA TYR A 35 -15.26 -16.16 17.62
C TYR A 35 -15.46 -14.95 18.55
N ARG A 36 -14.45 -14.06 18.64
CA ARG A 36 -14.57 -12.83 19.44
C ARG A 36 -15.60 -11.85 18.87
N ALA A 37 -15.71 -11.75 17.55
CA ALA A 37 -16.69 -10.88 16.91
C ALA A 37 -18.13 -11.39 17.11
N GLU A 38 -18.35 -12.69 16.92
CA GLU A 38 -19.65 -13.34 17.09
C GLU A 38 -20.15 -13.32 18.54
N ASN A 39 -19.23 -13.35 19.51
CA ASN A 39 -19.54 -13.40 20.95
C ASN A 39 -19.10 -12.11 21.67
N ALA A 40 -19.07 -10.99 20.96
CA ALA A 40 -18.66 -9.70 21.53
C ALA A 40 -19.57 -9.24 22.69
N ASP A 41 -20.83 -9.68 22.69
CA ASP A 41 -21.81 -9.47 23.76
C ASP A 41 -21.51 -10.25 25.04
N CYS A 42 -20.77 -11.37 24.94
CA CYS A 42 -20.37 -12.20 26.07
C CYS A 42 -19.08 -11.71 26.74
N ALA A 43 -18.36 -10.77 26.11
CA ALA A 43 -17.12 -10.22 26.64
C ALA A 43 -17.36 -9.25 27.81
N ARG A 44 -16.51 -9.34 28.84
CA ARG A 44 -16.54 -8.41 29.98
C ARG A 44 -16.21 -6.99 29.52
N GLN A 45 -17.07 -6.03 29.85
CA GLN A 45 -16.85 -4.60 29.63
C GLN A 45 -16.64 -3.91 30.96
N TYR A 46 -15.53 -3.19 31.08
CA TYR A 46 -15.18 -2.45 32.29
C TYR A 46 -15.86 -1.09 32.31
N VAL A 47 -16.40 -0.71 33.46
CA VAL A 47 -17.02 0.61 33.64
C VAL A 47 -15.92 1.65 33.80
N THR A 48 -15.95 2.67 32.95
CA THR A 48 -15.08 3.84 33.06
C THR A 48 -15.67 4.86 34.04
N ASP A 49 -14.83 5.42 34.89
CA ASP A 49 -15.20 6.54 35.75
C ASP A 49 -15.29 7.86 34.96
N SER A 50 -15.80 8.90 35.62
CA SER A 50 -15.95 10.26 35.06
C SER A 50 -14.64 10.92 34.59
N ARG A 51 -13.48 10.37 34.98
CA ARG A 51 -12.14 10.84 34.60
C ARG A 51 -11.46 9.91 33.59
N GLY A 52 -12.19 8.92 33.06
CA GLY A 52 -11.66 7.93 32.11
C GLY A 52 -10.83 6.81 32.74
N GLY A 53 -10.75 6.73 34.07
CA GLY A 53 -10.13 5.63 34.81
C GLY A 53 -11.00 4.38 34.75
N ARG A 54 -10.39 3.20 34.64
CA ARG A 54 -11.14 1.94 34.73
C ARG A 54 -11.49 1.66 36.19
N THR A 55 -12.77 1.57 36.48
CA THR A 55 -13.20 1.01 37.77
C THR A 55 -12.99 -0.51 37.77
N GLY A 56 -12.79 -1.11 38.95
CA GLY A 56 -12.72 -2.58 39.08
C GLY A 56 -14.03 -3.29 38.76
N ALA A 57 -15.12 -2.53 38.54
CA ALA A 57 -16.41 -3.05 38.16
C ALA A 57 -16.46 -3.37 36.66
N TYR A 58 -17.10 -4.48 36.33
CA TYR A 58 -17.38 -4.88 34.96
C TYR A 58 -18.84 -5.34 34.83
N TYR A 59 -19.35 -5.31 33.61
CA TYR A 59 -20.61 -5.95 33.25
C TYR A 59 -20.41 -6.81 32.01
N VAL A 60 -21.33 -7.74 31.78
CA VAL A 60 -21.38 -8.56 30.57
C VAL A 60 -22.62 -8.16 29.78
N PRO A 61 -22.48 -7.61 28.55
CA PRO A 61 -23.63 -7.12 27.77
C PRO A 61 -24.74 -8.15 27.58
N ALA A 62 -24.42 -9.42 27.32
CA ALA A 62 -25.40 -10.50 27.15
C ALA A 62 -26.25 -10.72 28.42
N LEU A 63 -25.63 -10.73 29.60
CA LEU A 63 -26.35 -10.87 30.87
C LEU A 63 -27.19 -9.63 31.18
N ARG A 64 -26.67 -8.44 30.84
CA ARG A 64 -27.39 -7.18 31.05
C ARG A 64 -28.64 -7.10 30.17
N ARG A 65 -28.54 -7.45 28.89
CA ARG A 65 -29.70 -7.50 27.98
C ARG A 65 -30.75 -8.50 28.46
N ALA A 66 -30.32 -9.70 28.88
CA ALA A 66 -31.24 -10.70 29.42
C ALA A 66 -31.93 -10.21 30.71
N ASP A 67 -31.21 -9.50 31.59
CA ASP A 67 -31.83 -8.90 32.79
C ASP A 67 -32.80 -7.75 32.43
N GLU A 68 -32.50 -6.96 31.40
CA GLU A 68 -33.40 -5.91 30.89
C GLU A 68 -34.68 -6.52 30.28
N GLU A 69 -34.57 -7.55 29.44
CA GLU A 69 -35.71 -8.29 28.87
C GLU A 69 -36.58 -8.96 29.94
N LEU A 70 -35.94 -9.56 30.95
CA LEU A 70 -36.66 -10.16 32.08
C LEU A 70 -37.49 -9.12 32.83
N ARG A 71 -36.93 -7.93 33.10
CA ARG A 71 -37.66 -6.83 33.77
C ARG A 71 -38.85 -6.35 32.96
N GLU A 72 -38.73 -6.30 31.64
CA GLU A 72 -39.86 -5.95 30.76
C GLU A 72 -40.98 -7.00 30.83
N LEU A 73 -40.63 -8.29 30.82
CA LEU A 73 -41.59 -9.39 30.95
C LEU A 73 -42.24 -9.41 32.35
N GLU A 74 -41.48 -9.15 33.40
CA GLU A 74 -42.00 -9.02 34.77
C GLU A 74 -42.97 -7.85 34.87
N ALA A 75 -42.64 -6.69 34.29
CA ALA A 75 -43.52 -5.52 34.28
C ALA A 75 -44.83 -5.79 33.53
N GLN A 76 -44.77 -6.50 32.41
CA GLN A 76 -45.96 -6.93 31.66
C GLN A 76 -46.80 -7.93 32.46
N ALA A 77 -46.18 -8.93 33.09
CA ALA A 77 -46.87 -9.90 33.93
C ALA A 77 -47.60 -9.23 35.10
N ILE A 78 -46.97 -8.22 35.73
CA ILE A 78 -47.59 -7.41 36.79
C ILE A 78 -48.80 -6.64 36.25
N ALA A 79 -48.67 -5.96 35.11
CA ALA A 79 -49.76 -5.21 34.49
C ALA A 79 -50.96 -6.10 34.12
N GLU A 80 -50.69 -7.33 33.68
CA GLU A 80 -51.70 -8.32 33.29
C GLU A 80 -52.15 -9.23 34.44
N SER A 81 -51.64 -9.02 35.66
CA SER A 81 -51.90 -9.87 36.84
C SER A 81 -51.61 -11.36 36.60
N LYS A 82 -50.59 -11.65 35.78
CA LYS A 82 -50.09 -13.00 35.50
C LYS A 82 -48.95 -13.36 36.48
N PRO A 83 -48.66 -14.66 36.66
CA PRO A 83 -47.48 -15.11 37.39
C PRO A 83 -46.19 -14.56 36.77
N LEU A 84 -45.22 -14.23 37.63
CA LEU A 84 -43.90 -13.77 37.19
C LEU A 84 -43.12 -14.91 36.51
N PRO A 85 -42.34 -14.63 35.46
CA PRO A 85 -41.41 -15.60 34.87
C PRO A 85 -40.37 -16.07 35.90
N ASP A 86 -39.94 -17.33 35.82
CA ASP A 86 -38.83 -17.83 36.64
C ASP A 86 -37.51 -17.21 36.15
N ARG A 87 -36.88 -16.43 37.03
CA ARG A 87 -35.62 -15.73 36.74
C ARG A 87 -34.49 -16.69 36.39
N GLU A 88 -34.36 -17.78 37.12
CA GLU A 88 -33.24 -18.70 36.94
C GLU A 88 -33.38 -19.43 35.61
N GLU A 89 -34.60 -19.92 35.30
CA GLU A 89 -34.92 -20.57 34.03
C GLU A 89 -34.69 -19.63 32.83
N PHE A 90 -35.15 -18.38 32.93
CA PHE A 90 -34.95 -17.37 31.87
C PHE A 90 -33.47 -17.08 31.61
N MET A 91 -32.67 -16.98 32.68
CA MET A 91 -31.25 -16.61 32.58
C MET A 91 -30.32 -17.76 32.19
N VAL A 92 -30.78 -19.02 32.19
CA VAL A 92 -29.94 -20.21 31.90
C VAL A 92 -29.18 -20.06 30.57
N GLN A 93 -29.88 -19.69 29.49
CA GLN A 93 -29.26 -19.63 28.16
C GLN A 93 -28.17 -18.55 28.07
N ALA A 94 -28.45 -17.36 28.62
CA ALA A 94 -27.48 -16.25 28.65
C ALA A 94 -26.25 -16.61 29.49
N ARG A 95 -26.44 -17.25 30.66
CA ARG A 95 -25.33 -17.72 31.51
C ARG A 95 -24.51 -18.82 30.84
N ALA A 96 -25.16 -19.77 30.16
CA ALA A 96 -24.48 -20.84 29.44
C ALA A 96 -23.57 -20.30 28.32
N ARG A 97 -24.06 -19.34 27.52
CA ARG A 97 -23.26 -18.69 26.47
C ARG A 97 -22.04 -17.95 27.04
N VAL A 98 -22.22 -17.22 28.14
CA VAL A 98 -21.11 -16.51 28.80
C VAL A 98 -20.10 -17.50 29.38
N ALA A 99 -20.55 -18.57 30.04
CA ALA A 99 -19.65 -19.60 30.58
C ALA A 99 -18.86 -20.32 29.47
N GLU A 100 -19.50 -20.58 28.33
CA GLU A 100 -18.81 -21.14 27.16
C GLU A 100 -17.74 -20.16 26.63
N TYR A 101 -18.07 -18.88 26.52
CA TYR A 101 -17.13 -17.83 26.10
C TYR A 101 -15.93 -17.73 27.03
N GLU A 102 -16.16 -17.66 28.35
CA GLU A 102 -15.10 -17.58 29.35
C GLU A 102 -14.17 -18.81 29.35
N ARG A 103 -14.67 -19.96 28.90
CA ARG A 103 -13.87 -21.18 28.74
C ARG A 103 -13.10 -21.22 27.42
N LEU A 104 -13.74 -20.86 26.31
CA LEU A 104 -13.19 -21.05 24.96
C LEU A 104 -12.27 -19.91 24.53
N GLU A 105 -12.56 -18.65 24.89
CA GLU A 105 -11.71 -17.51 24.52
C GLU A 105 -10.26 -17.70 24.96
N PRO A 106 -9.96 -18.03 26.24
CA PRO A 106 -8.56 -18.19 26.67
C PRO A 106 -7.90 -19.42 26.04
N ALA A 107 -8.67 -20.48 25.77
CA ALA A 107 -8.16 -21.67 25.09
C ALA A 107 -7.76 -21.36 23.63
N LEU A 108 -8.58 -20.59 22.90
CA LEU A 108 -8.27 -20.12 21.56
C LEU A 108 -7.09 -19.16 21.56
N ALA A 109 -7.04 -18.20 22.49
CA ALA A 109 -5.92 -17.28 22.64
C ALA A 109 -4.61 -18.05 22.90
N HIS A 110 -4.64 -19.08 23.75
CA HIS A 110 -3.49 -19.93 24.01
C HIS A 110 -3.06 -20.73 22.76
N ALA A 111 -4.01 -21.30 22.02
CA ALA A 111 -3.73 -22.02 20.78
C ALA A 111 -3.10 -21.12 19.70
N VAL A 112 -3.57 -19.88 19.57
CA VAL A 112 -2.96 -18.88 18.68
C VAL A 112 -1.51 -18.63 19.09
N LYS A 113 -1.24 -18.39 20.38
CA LYS A 113 0.12 -18.17 20.87
C LYS A 113 1.04 -19.36 20.61
N GLN A 114 0.57 -20.58 20.85
CA GLN A 114 1.35 -21.79 20.53
C GLN A 114 1.65 -21.91 19.03
N ALA A 115 0.71 -21.51 18.16
CA ALA A 115 0.94 -21.51 16.71
C ALA A 115 1.97 -20.44 16.31
N GLU A 116 1.90 -19.23 16.90
CA GLU A 116 2.91 -18.17 16.71
C GLU A 116 4.31 -18.62 17.12
N ASP A 117 4.43 -19.30 18.27
CA ASP A 117 5.70 -19.82 18.77
C ASP A 117 6.26 -20.89 17.82
N ARG A 118 5.43 -21.82 17.33
CA ARG A 118 5.83 -22.86 16.37
C ARG A 118 6.31 -22.27 15.04
N VAL A 119 5.59 -21.29 14.50
CA VAL A 119 6.01 -20.59 13.27
C VAL A 119 7.34 -19.86 13.50
N THR A 120 7.49 -19.21 14.66
CA THR A 120 8.75 -18.52 15.01
C THR A 120 9.93 -19.48 15.05
N GLU A 121 9.79 -20.65 15.67
CA GLU A 121 10.86 -21.65 15.71
C GLU A 121 11.15 -22.24 14.32
N ALA A 122 10.12 -22.54 13.52
CA ALA A 122 10.31 -23.03 12.16
C ALA A 122 11.08 -22.03 11.29
N ILE A 123 10.73 -20.74 11.35
CA ILE A 123 11.45 -19.68 10.63
C ILE A 123 12.89 -19.57 11.13
N LYS A 124 13.14 -19.65 12.44
CA LYS A 124 14.51 -19.62 12.99
C LYS A 124 15.41 -20.70 12.39
N HIS A 125 14.88 -21.90 12.19
CA HIS A 125 15.62 -22.99 11.57
C HIS A 125 15.93 -22.74 10.09
N GLU A 126 15.08 -22.00 9.39
CA GLU A 126 15.27 -21.65 7.97
C GLU A 126 16.10 -20.39 7.73
N LEU A 127 16.37 -19.57 8.77
CA LEU A 127 17.09 -18.30 8.65
C LEU A 127 18.40 -18.37 7.83
N PRO A 128 19.27 -19.37 7.99
CA PRO A 128 20.50 -19.45 7.19
C PRO A 128 20.23 -19.62 5.68
N ALA A 129 19.23 -20.43 5.32
CA ALA A 129 18.82 -20.63 3.94
C ALA A 129 18.19 -19.35 3.36
N LEU A 130 17.33 -18.70 4.13
CA LEU A 130 16.73 -17.41 3.77
C LEU A 130 17.78 -16.33 3.58
N ALA A 131 18.78 -16.23 4.46
CA ALA A 131 19.88 -15.29 4.32
C ALA A 131 20.67 -15.51 3.02
N SER A 132 20.89 -16.79 2.65
CA SER A 132 21.58 -17.15 1.40
C SER A 132 20.77 -16.77 0.16
N GLN A 133 19.45 -17.01 0.18
CA GLN A 133 18.54 -16.59 -0.89
C GLN A 133 18.51 -15.06 -1.02
N GLY A 134 18.36 -14.35 0.10
CA GLY A 134 18.32 -12.89 0.13
C GLY A 134 19.62 -12.26 -0.40
N PHE A 135 20.77 -12.85 -0.08
CA PHE A 135 22.05 -12.43 -0.64
C PHE A 135 22.10 -12.64 -2.16
N ALA A 136 21.72 -13.81 -2.66
CA ALA A 136 21.71 -14.11 -4.09
C ALA A 136 20.76 -13.18 -4.88
N GLN A 137 19.57 -12.92 -4.34
CA GLN A 137 18.59 -12.00 -4.93
C GLN A 137 19.12 -10.56 -4.94
N SER A 138 19.75 -10.11 -3.85
CA SER A 138 20.34 -8.77 -3.75
C SER A 138 21.48 -8.57 -4.74
N GLU A 139 22.36 -9.57 -4.89
CA GLU A 139 23.45 -9.52 -5.87
C GLU A 139 22.94 -9.48 -7.32
N LYS A 140 21.87 -10.25 -7.62
CA LYS A 140 21.21 -10.19 -8.93
C LYS A 140 20.60 -8.81 -9.18
N ALA A 141 19.81 -8.29 -8.23
CA ALA A 141 19.19 -6.97 -8.33
C ALA A 141 20.22 -5.85 -8.49
N LYS A 142 21.35 -5.93 -7.77
CA LYS A 142 22.46 -4.99 -7.91
C LYS A 142 23.06 -5.01 -9.31
N LYS A 143 23.28 -6.19 -9.91
CA LYS A 143 23.78 -6.30 -11.29
C LYS A 143 22.81 -5.73 -12.31
N GLU A 144 21.51 -6.01 -12.15
CA GLU A 144 20.45 -5.46 -13.00
C GLU A 144 20.37 -3.94 -12.89
N TYR A 145 20.46 -3.40 -11.68
CA TYR A 145 20.50 -1.96 -11.43
C TYR A 145 21.71 -1.30 -12.10
N ILE A 146 22.92 -1.83 -11.91
CA ILE A 146 24.14 -1.29 -12.54
C ILE A 146 24.00 -1.31 -14.07
N ALA A 147 23.49 -2.40 -14.64
CA ALA A 147 23.27 -2.49 -16.09
C ALA A 147 22.22 -1.47 -16.59
N ALA A 148 21.16 -1.24 -15.82
CA ALA A 148 20.14 -0.24 -16.13
C ALA A 148 20.70 1.19 -16.08
N VAL A 149 21.52 1.50 -15.07
CA VAL A 149 22.20 2.81 -14.97
C VAL A 149 23.13 3.02 -16.16
N ALA A 150 23.97 2.04 -16.50
CA ALA A 150 24.85 2.15 -17.67
C ALA A 150 24.07 2.35 -18.99
N LYS A 151 22.92 1.65 -19.16
CA LYS A 151 22.02 1.87 -20.30
C LYS A 151 21.41 3.27 -20.29
N ALA A 152 21.00 3.78 -19.12
CA ALA A 152 20.46 5.12 -19.00
C ALA A 152 21.50 6.20 -19.31
N GLU A 153 22.74 6.04 -18.84
CA GLU A 153 23.85 6.94 -19.14
C GLU A 153 24.20 6.96 -20.63
N THR A 154 24.26 5.78 -21.28
CA THR A 154 24.49 5.71 -22.72
C THR A 154 23.33 6.29 -23.54
N ALA A 155 22.08 6.10 -23.11
CA ALA A 155 20.92 6.74 -23.72
C ALA A 155 20.97 8.27 -23.57
N ARG A 156 21.34 8.76 -22.38
CA ARG A 156 21.51 10.19 -22.10
C ARG A 156 22.60 10.81 -22.98
N ALA A 157 23.75 10.15 -23.12
CA ALA A 157 24.82 10.60 -24.01
C ALA A 157 24.36 10.65 -25.48
N LYS A 158 23.69 9.59 -25.98
CA LYS A 158 23.12 9.57 -27.33
C LYS A 158 22.10 10.68 -27.57
N MET A 159 21.26 10.96 -26.58
CA MET A 159 20.29 12.07 -26.65
C MET A 159 21.01 13.41 -26.72
N GLN A 160 21.99 13.65 -25.84
CA GLN A 160 22.79 14.87 -25.83
C GLN A 160 23.53 15.11 -27.16
N ASP A 161 24.10 14.05 -27.75
CA ASP A 161 24.76 14.11 -29.05
C ASP A 161 23.77 14.42 -30.19
N SER A 162 22.60 13.78 -30.18
CA SER A 162 21.56 14.02 -31.20
C SER A 162 20.98 15.43 -31.09
N VAL A 163 20.71 15.92 -29.89
CA VAL A 163 20.32 17.31 -29.63
C VAL A 163 21.41 18.27 -30.10
N SER A 164 22.68 17.94 -29.84
CA SER A 164 23.80 18.77 -30.31
C SER A 164 23.90 18.82 -31.83
N ARG A 165 23.73 17.69 -32.53
CA ARG A 165 23.69 17.66 -34.00
C ARG A 165 22.51 18.46 -34.57
N PHE A 166 21.33 18.28 -33.98
CA PHE A 166 20.14 19.03 -34.33
C PHE A 166 20.37 20.54 -34.19
N LEU A 167 20.80 21.00 -33.01
CA LEU A 167 21.06 22.41 -32.73
C LEU A 167 22.10 23.02 -33.68
N TRP A 168 23.15 22.27 -34.04
CA TRP A 168 24.14 22.70 -35.02
C TRP A 168 23.54 22.85 -36.43
N ALA A 169 22.68 21.92 -36.84
CA ALA A 169 22.05 21.95 -38.16
C ALA A 169 21.07 23.14 -38.28
N VAL A 170 20.22 23.37 -37.28
CA VAL A 170 19.25 24.48 -37.32
C VAL A 170 19.90 25.85 -37.13
N SER A 171 21.12 25.92 -36.56
CA SER A 171 21.87 27.17 -36.44
C SER A 171 22.77 27.48 -37.63
N GLY A 172 22.61 26.80 -38.78
CA GLY A 172 23.45 27.04 -39.97
C GLY A 172 24.94 26.74 -39.74
N GLY A 173 25.25 25.86 -38.78
CA GLY A 173 26.63 25.50 -38.44
C GLY A 173 27.40 26.52 -37.59
N GLU A 174 26.74 27.54 -37.04
CA GLU A 174 27.36 28.53 -36.14
C GLU A 174 28.07 27.86 -34.94
N LEU A 175 29.39 28.12 -34.79
CA LEU A 175 30.27 27.50 -33.77
C LEU A 175 30.08 28.05 -32.35
N THR A 176 29.46 29.23 -32.20
CA THR A 176 29.32 29.93 -30.92
C THR A 176 27.87 29.88 -30.44
N ARG A 177 27.54 28.91 -29.58
CA ARG A 177 26.19 28.83 -28.98
C ARG A 177 26.04 29.85 -27.85
N PRO A 178 24.94 30.60 -27.77
CA PRO A 178 24.50 31.17 -26.51
C PRO A 178 24.16 30.02 -25.55
N LYS A 179 24.69 30.10 -24.32
CA LYS A 179 24.65 29.08 -23.24
C LYS A 179 23.27 28.56 -22.79
N TRP A 180 22.19 28.91 -23.48
CA TRP A 180 20.80 28.75 -23.01
C TRP A 180 19.87 27.99 -23.96
N ARG A 181 20.35 27.53 -25.13
CA ARG A 181 19.51 26.75 -26.05
C ARG A 181 19.71 25.24 -25.87
N GLY A 182 18.67 24.58 -25.36
CA GLY A 182 18.42 23.14 -25.51
C GLY A 182 18.88 22.19 -24.40
N PHE A 183 19.69 22.62 -23.43
CA PHE A 183 19.99 21.79 -22.25
C PHE A 183 20.61 22.60 -21.09
N SER A 184 19.85 22.88 -20.03
CA SER A 184 20.36 23.41 -18.76
C SER A 184 19.69 22.73 -17.57
N GLY A 185 20.33 21.71 -17.00
CA GLY A 185 19.82 21.15 -15.74
C GLY A 185 20.71 20.09 -15.14
N GLN A 186 21.21 20.35 -13.94
CA GLN A 186 21.95 19.39 -13.11
C GLN A 186 21.09 18.18 -12.70
N LEU A 187 19.76 18.25 -12.86
CA LEU A 187 18.77 17.24 -12.44
C LEU A 187 17.89 16.67 -13.57
N GLY A 188 18.07 17.07 -14.84
CA GLY A 188 17.44 16.37 -15.98
C GLY A 188 16.00 16.78 -16.36
N ASP A 189 15.41 17.78 -15.71
CA ASP A 189 14.04 18.25 -16.04
C ASP A 189 13.98 19.30 -17.17
N GLU A 190 14.76 19.12 -18.24
CA GLU A 190 14.66 19.96 -19.45
C GLU A 190 14.60 19.13 -20.74
N ILE A 191 13.77 18.09 -20.73
CA ILE A 191 13.43 17.33 -21.96
C ILE A 191 12.62 18.19 -22.96
N ASN A 192 12.14 19.38 -22.57
CA ASN A 192 11.03 20.07 -23.26
C ASN A 192 11.34 21.44 -23.87
N ALA A 193 12.60 21.85 -24.07
CA ALA A 193 12.87 23.12 -24.76
C ALA A 193 12.50 23.10 -26.26
N TRP A 194 12.05 21.96 -26.79
CA TRP A 194 11.69 21.77 -28.18
C TRP A 194 10.67 20.64 -28.32
N GLN A 195 9.69 20.83 -29.18
CA GLN A 195 8.61 19.90 -29.49
C GLN A 195 8.56 19.69 -31.00
N THR A 196 8.30 18.46 -31.42
CA THR A 196 8.12 18.10 -32.83
C THR A 196 6.68 17.67 -33.08
N THR A 197 6.15 18.02 -34.24
CA THR A 197 4.87 17.50 -34.74
C THR A 197 5.02 16.03 -35.16
N PRO A 198 3.91 15.26 -35.30
CA PRO A 198 3.96 13.86 -35.73
C PRO A 198 4.61 13.63 -37.11
N ASP A 199 4.57 14.62 -38.01
CA ASP A 199 5.25 14.61 -39.32
C ASP A 199 6.75 14.99 -39.24
N GLY A 200 7.29 15.15 -38.03
CA GLY A 200 8.72 15.35 -37.78
C GLY A 200 9.22 16.79 -37.96
N LYS A 201 8.31 17.77 -38.06
CA LYS A 201 8.65 19.20 -38.10
C LYS A 201 8.79 19.76 -36.69
N LEU A 202 9.56 20.83 -36.54
CA LEU A 202 9.64 21.59 -35.30
C LEU A 202 8.35 22.43 -35.13
N THR A 203 7.73 22.43 -33.96
CA THR A 203 6.59 23.33 -33.72
C THR A 203 7.03 24.79 -33.84
N TYR A 204 6.14 25.67 -34.31
CA TYR A 204 6.45 27.09 -34.45
C TYR A 204 6.94 27.71 -33.13
N GLN A 205 6.28 27.37 -32.01
CA GLN A 205 6.66 27.80 -30.67
C GLN A 205 8.10 27.37 -30.32
N SER A 206 8.48 26.13 -30.63
CA SER A 206 9.84 25.65 -30.39
C SER A 206 10.85 26.31 -31.31
N ALA A 207 10.49 26.62 -32.56
CA ALA A 207 11.35 27.35 -33.49
C ALA A 207 11.59 28.81 -33.04
N TRP A 208 10.57 29.45 -32.48
CA TRP A 208 10.64 30.77 -31.88
C TRP A 208 11.52 30.78 -30.63
N ASP A 209 11.29 29.85 -29.70
CA ASP A 209 12.08 29.74 -28.46
C ASP A 209 13.56 29.40 -28.74
N LEU A 210 13.80 28.64 -29.82
CA LEU A 210 15.14 28.38 -30.36
C LEU A 210 15.69 29.51 -31.23
N GLY A 211 14.97 30.64 -31.39
CA GLY A 211 15.36 31.82 -32.16
C GLY A 211 15.74 31.53 -33.62
N LEU A 212 15.06 30.55 -34.22
CA LEU A 212 15.11 30.21 -35.65
C LEU A 212 14.11 31.04 -36.45
N VAL A 213 13.13 31.62 -35.76
CA VAL A 213 12.16 32.57 -36.27
C VAL A 213 12.43 33.91 -35.59
N ASP A 214 12.64 34.95 -36.39
CA ASP A 214 12.72 36.33 -35.92
C ASP A 214 11.44 37.06 -36.35
N GLN A 215 10.82 37.78 -35.42
CA GLN A 215 9.65 38.63 -35.68
C GLN A 215 9.86 39.68 -36.79
N TYR A 216 11.11 40.02 -37.09
CA TYR A 216 11.45 41.01 -38.12
C TYR A 216 11.96 40.41 -39.43
N GLN A 217 12.52 39.19 -39.40
CA GLN A 217 13.14 38.55 -40.57
C GLN A 217 12.41 37.29 -41.04
N GLY A 218 11.40 36.84 -40.30
CA GLY A 218 10.70 35.58 -40.57
C GLY A 218 11.56 34.36 -40.22
N ASN A 219 11.23 33.21 -40.82
CA ASN A 219 12.03 31.99 -40.68
C ASN A 219 13.40 32.19 -41.33
N ARG A 220 14.45 31.65 -40.70
CA ARG A 220 15.73 31.46 -41.40
C ARG A 220 15.47 30.60 -42.66
N ALA A 221 15.85 31.07 -43.84
CA ALA A 221 15.63 30.37 -45.12
C ALA A 221 16.19 28.94 -45.15
N GLU A 222 17.23 28.67 -44.34
CA GLU A 222 17.83 27.34 -44.17
C GLU A 222 16.92 26.34 -43.42
N CYS A 223 15.83 26.82 -42.81
CA CYS A 223 14.85 26.04 -42.05
C CYS A 223 13.46 25.99 -42.73
N ASP A 224 13.34 26.49 -43.96
CA ASP A 224 12.07 26.51 -44.70
C ASP A 224 11.55 25.07 -44.96
N GLY A 225 10.29 24.82 -44.60
CA GLY A 225 9.64 23.50 -44.69
C GLY A 225 9.89 22.57 -43.49
N PHE A 226 10.81 22.91 -42.58
CA PHE A 226 11.11 22.14 -41.36
C PHE A 226 10.41 22.69 -40.10
N ILE A 227 9.93 23.94 -40.15
CA ILE A 227 9.10 24.56 -39.10
C ILE A 227 7.63 24.40 -39.49
N ALA A 228 6.82 23.84 -38.60
CA ALA A 228 5.37 23.78 -38.80
C ALA A 228 4.77 25.21 -38.82
N PRO A 229 3.76 25.49 -39.65
CA PRO A 229 3.09 26.78 -39.61
C PRO A 229 2.50 27.04 -38.22
N PRO A 230 2.37 28.30 -37.79
CA PRO A 230 1.70 28.63 -36.54
C PRO A 230 0.27 28.07 -36.56
N GLU A 231 -0.21 27.55 -35.42
CA GLU A 231 -1.52 26.86 -35.33
C GLU A 231 -2.71 27.74 -35.77
N GLU A 232 -2.53 29.06 -35.85
CA GLU A 232 -3.53 30.01 -36.35
C GLU A 232 -3.80 29.90 -37.88
N ASP A 233 -2.93 29.21 -38.63
CA ASP A 233 -3.04 29.02 -40.10
C ASP A 233 -3.41 27.58 -40.52
N ALA A 234 -3.76 26.69 -39.58
CA ALA A 234 -4.09 25.29 -39.86
C ALA A 234 -5.59 25.03 -40.14
N ALA A 235 -6.29 26.00 -40.75
CA ALA A 235 -7.70 25.92 -41.16
C ALA A 235 -7.86 25.87 -42.69
#